data_AF-A0AAV6JN15-F1
#
_entry.id   AF-A0AAV6JN15-F1
#
_cell.length_a   1.000
_cell.length_b   1.000
_cell.length_c   1.000
_cell.angle_alpha   90.00
_cell.angle_beta   90.00
_cell.angle_gamma   90.00
#
_symmetry.space_group_name_H-M   'P 1'
#
loop_
_entity.id
_entity.type
_entity.pdbx_description
1 polymer ?
#
loop_
_entity_poly.entity_id
_entity_poly.type
_entity_poly.pdbx_seq_one_letter_code
_entity_poly.pdbx_strand_id
1 'polypeptide(L)' 'MVLTASLYHIWLERNKRVFQGSQRDALSLVSVVKANIRSCLSLWRKVKCSARNQSLCAMWNISEAIFSTV' A
#
# COMPACT_ATOMS: atom_id res chain seq x y z
N MET A 1 19.36 8.73 -15.99
CA MET A 1 18.10 9.18 -16.62
C MET A 1 17.20 8.04 -17.13
N VAL A 2 17.73 6.90 -17.60
CA VAL A 2 16.91 5.76 -18.07
C VAL A 2 16.12 5.10 -16.94
N LEU A 3 16.74 4.86 -15.78
CA LEU A 3 16.10 4.26 -14.60
C LEU A 3 14.87 5.05 -14.11
N THR A 4 14.98 6.37 -14.05
CA THR A 4 13.88 7.25 -13.64
C THR A 4 12.71 7.23 -14.61
N ALA A 5 12.99 7.16 -15.92
CA ALA A 5 11.95 7.05 -16.95
C ALA A 5 11.23 5.69 -16.87
N SER A 6 11.98 4.60 -16.70
CA SER A 6 11.41 3.26 -16.51
C SER A 6 10.56 3.19 -15.24
N LEU A 7 11.03 3.76 -14.13
CA LEU A 7 10.28 3.79 -12.87
C LEU A 7 8.96 4.56 -13.02
N TYR A 8 9.01 5.71 -13.70
CA TYR A 8 7.84 6.53 -13.98
C TYR A 8 6.84 5.79 -14.87
N HIS A 9 7.31 5.09 -15.90
CA HIS A 9 6.45 4.32 -16.80
C HIS A 9 5.76 3.16 -16.08
N ILE A 10 6.47 2.44 -15.21
CA ILE A 10 5.90 1.37 -14.38
C ILE A 10 4.84 1.92 -13.43
N TRP A 11 5.12 3.06 -12.78
CA TRP A 11 4.15 3.72 -11.90
C TRP A 11 2.91 4.18 -12.68
N LEU A 12 3.09 4.77 -13.86
CA LEU A 12 2.02 5.24 -14.73
C LEU A 12 1.14 4.08 -15.22
N GLU A 13 1.73 2.99 -15.68
CA GLU A 13 0.98 1.80 -16.10
C GLU A 13 0.21 1.16 -14.95
N ARG A 14 0.84 1.05 -13.78
CA ARG A 14 0.18 0.54 -12.58
C ARG A 14 -1.02 1.40 -12.22
N ASN A 15 -0.86 2.72 -12.21
CA ASN A 15 -1.97 3.64 -11.94
C ASN A 15 -3.06 3.53 -13.01
N LYS A 16 -2.70 3.43 -14.28
CA LYS A 16 -3.68 3.26 -15.36
C LYS A 16 -4.50 1.97 -15.19
N ARG A 17 -3.87 0.86 -14.79
CA ARG A 17 -4.56 -0.42 -14.51
C ARG A 17 -5.43 -0.34 -13.25
N VAL A 18 -4.91 0.26 -12.19
CA VAL A 18 -5.59 0.35 -10.88
C VAL A 18 -6.77 1.32 -10.92
N PHE A 19 -6.64 2.44 -11.63
CA PHE A 19 -7.65 3.50 -11.67
C PHE A 19 -8.48 3.49 -12.97
N GLN A 20 -8.21 2.57 -13.90
CA GLN A 20 -8.94 2.37 -15.17
C GLN A 20 -9.13 3.66 -15.99
N GLY A 21 -8.22 4.62 -15.87
CA GLY A 21 -8.34 5.94 -16.54
C GLY A 21 -9.39 6.89 -15.94
N SER A 22 -10.03 6.52 -14.83
CA SER A 22 -10.93 7.40 -14.08
C SER A 22 -10.12 8.31 -13.14
N GLN A 23 -10.36 9.62 -13.21
CA GLN A 23 -9.91 10.52 -12.16
C GLN A 23 -10.72 10.22 -10.90
N ARG A 24 -10.01 9.99 -9.80
CA ARG A 24 -10.56 9.67 -8.50
C ARG A 24 -10.18 10.77 -7.54
N ASP A 25 -11.12 11.18 -6.70
CA ASP A 25 -10.85 12.16 -5.65
C ASP A 25 -9.74 11.64 -4.72
N ALA A 26 -8.93 12.55 -4.18
CA ALA A 26 -7.77 12.22 -3.36
C ALA A 26 -8.13 11.27 -2.19
N LEU A 27 -9.29 11.46 -1.57
CA LEU A 27 -9.75 10.60 -0.47
C LEU A 27 -10.05 9.17 -0.95
N SER A 28 -10.68 9.05 -2.12
CA SER A 28 -10.97 7.75 -2.71
C SER A 28 -9.68 7.01 -3.11
N LEU A 29 -8.66 7.73 -3.59
CA LEU A 29 -7.35 7.15 -3.90
C LEU A 29 -6.64 6.64 -2.65
N VAL A 30 -6.67 7.41 -1.56
CA VAL A 30 -6.15 6.99 -0.25
C VAL A 30 -6.87 5.74 0.25
N SER A 31 -8.20 5.65 0.08
CA SER A 31 -8.97 4.46 0.49
C SER A 31 -8.57 3.20 -0.30
N VAL A 32 -8.37 3.32 -1.61
CA VAL A 32 -7.94 2.21 -2.48
C VAL A 32 -6.54 1.74 -2.13
N VAL A 33 -5.61 2.69 -1.92
CA VAL A 33 -4.24 2.38 -1.50
C VAL A 33 -4.25 1.69 -0.13
N LYS A 34 -5.03 2.20 0.83
CA LYS A 34 -5.20 1.55 2.15
C LYS A 34 -5.76 0.14 2.02
N ALA A 35 -6.78 -0.07 1.18
CA ALA A 35 -7.37 -1.39 0.95
C ALA A 35 -6.37 -2.37 0.32
N ASN A 36 -5.59 -1.91 -0.65
CA ASN A 36 -4.55 -2.72 -1.29
C ASN A 36 -3.43 -3.07 -0.30
N ILE A 37 -2.95 -2.10 0.48
CA ILE A 37 -1.98 -2.33 1.54
C ILE A 37 -2.51 -3.36 2.55
N ARG A 38 -3.76 -3.23 3.01
CA ARG A 38 -4.39 -4.23 3.90
C ARG A 38 -4.39 -5.62 3.29
N SER A 39 -4.76 -5.74 2.01
CA SER A 39 -4.76 -7.03 1.29
C SER A 39 -3.36 -7.64 1.16
N CYS A 40 -2.34 -6.84 0.85
CA CYS A 40 -0.96 -7.31 0.77
C CYS A 40 -0.46 -7.74 2.15
N LEU A 41 -0.72 -6.95 3.18
CA LEU A 41 -0.26 -7.24 4.55
C LEU A 41 -0.97 -8.48 5.14
N SER A 42 -2.25 -8.68 4.85
CA SER A 42 -3.00 -9.88 5.28
C SER A 42 -2.46 -11.17 4.64
N LEU A 43 -1.98 -11.08 3.39
CA LEU A 43 -1.38 -12.22 2.68
C LEU A 43 0.05 -12.49 3.15
N TRP A 44 0.80 -11.45 3.51
CA TRP A 44 2.23 -11.60 3.70
C TRP A 44 2.62 -12.01 5.12
N ARG A 45 1.82 -11.74 6.16
CA ARG A 45 2.02 -12.15 7.59
C ARG A 45 3.50 -12.23 8.05
N LYS A 46 4.35 -11.34 7.52
CA LYS A 46 5.81 -11.33 7.69
C LYS A 46 6.27 -10.01 8.28
N VAL A 47 5.33 -9.19 8.74
CA VAL A 47 5.69 -7.92 9.37
C VAL A 47 6.21 -8.23 10.76
N LYS A 48 7.47 -7.90 11.00
CA LYS A 48 8.07 -7.99 12.34
C LYS A 48 7.26 -7.15 13.32
N CYS A 49 6.82 -7.78 14.40
CA CYS A 49 6.17 -7.09 15.51
C CYS A 49 7.20 -6.19 16.21
N SER A 50 7.09 -4.88 16.00
CA SER A 50 7.95 -3.88 16.64
C SER A 50 7.12 -2.65 17.01
N ALA A 51 7.50 -1.95 18.08
CA ALA A 51 6.76 -0.77 18.57
C ALA A 51 6.58 0.31 17.49
N ARG A 52 7.58 0.49 16.61
CA ARG A 52 7.50 1.41 15.46
C ARG A 52 6.48 0.95 14.41
N ASN A 53 6.40 -0.35 14.14
CA ASN A 53 5.43 -0.86 13.17
C ASN A 53 4.00 -0.85 13.74
N GLN A 54 3.85 -1.09 15.04
CA GLN A 54 2.57 -0.96 15.75
C GLN A 54 2.06 0.48 15.71
N SER A 55 2.91 1.48 15.97
CA SER A 55 2.50 2.88 15.88
C SER A 55 2.12 3.30 14.47
N LEU A 56 2.84 2.80 13.44
CA LEU A 56 2.46 2.98 12.04
C LEU A 56 1.11 2.32 11.72
N CYS A 57 0.85 1.11 12.22
CA CYS A 57 -0.43 0.43 12.02
C CYS A 57 -1.59 1.16 12.69
N ALA A 58 -1.40 1.64 13.92
CA ALA A 58 -2.39 2.44 14.64
C ALA A 58 -2.69 3.75 13.89
N MET A 59 -1.66 4.47 13.46
CA MET A 59 -1.82 5.72 12.70
C MET A 59 -2.54 5.51 11.36
N TRP A 60 -2.31 4.36 10.71
CA TRP A 60 -2.90 4.05 9.41
C TRP A 60 -4.22 3.28 9.51
N ASN A 61 -4.65 2.95 10.73
CA ASN A 61 -5.82 2.13 11.02
C ASN A 61 -5.79 0.79 10.26
N ILE A 62 -4.65 0.10 10.40
CA ILE A 62 -4.37 -1.22 9.82
C ILE A 62 -4.42 -2.25 10.95
N SER A 63 -5.07 -3.39 10.71
CA SER A 63 -5.19 -4.46 11.70
C SER A 63 -3.82 -5.03 12.09
N GLU A 64 -3.62 -5.25 13.39
CA GLU A 64 -2.41 -5.86 13.95
C GLU A 64 -2.26 -7.35 13.59
N ALA A 65 -3.28 -7.98 12.99
CA ALA A 65 -3.26 -9.36 12.53
C ALA A 65 -2.22 -9.65 11.41
N ILE A 66 -1.52 -8.62 10.94
CA ILE A 66 -0.46 -8.69 9.94
C ILE A 66 0.91 -9.02 10.53
N PHE A 67 1.06 -8.90 11.86
CA PHE A 67 2.29 -9.20 12.54
C PHE A 67 2.51 -10.71 12.57
N SER A 68 3.72 -11.15 12.21
CA SER A 68 4.13 -12.52 12.47
C SER A 68 4.26 -12.70 13.98
N THR A 69 3.44 -13.56 14.58
CA THR A 69 3.81 -14.23 15.84
C THR A 69 5.06 -15.02 15.55
N VAL A 70 6.11 -14.75 16.34
CA VAL A 70 7.47 -15.33 16.26
C VAL A 70 7.47 -16.78 15.76
#